data_AF-A0A0M2HLJ7-F1
#
_entry.id   AF-A0A0M2HLJ7-F1
#
_cell.length_a   1.000
_cell.length_b   1.000
_cell.length_c   1.000
_cell.angle_alpha   90.00
_cell.angle_beta   90.00
_cell.angle_gamma   90.00
#
_symmetry.space_group_name_H-M   'P 1'
#
loop_
_entity.id
_entity.type
_entity.pdbx_description
1 polymer ?
#
loop_
_entity_poly.entity_id
_entity_poly.type
_entity_poly.pdbx_seq_one_letter_code
_entity_poly.pdbx_strand_id
1 'polypeptide(L)'
;MTTPTGDPIMLDRAHAEATLYRVAVCAFTHYPDKPVEEPGWTLEEDLAWCLAPLDDLPAPHLADFTGTIRTLITTPTADRQTFIRQLLALTGDDRPLDTP
;
A
#
# COMPACT_ATOMS: atom_id res chain seq x y z
N MET A 1 -1.64 11.58 -29.77
CA MET A 1 -2.34 12.27 -28.67
C MET A 1 -1.30 12.46 -27.59
N THR A 2 -0.91 13.70 -27.31
CA THR A 2 0.24 14.03 -26.46
C THR A 2 -0.31 14.70 -25.20
N THR A 3 -0.14 14.06 -24.04
CA THR A 3 -0.42 14.69 -22.76
C THR A 3 0.78 15.58 -22.40
N PRO A 4 0.58 16.86 -22.03
CA PRO A 4 1.68 17.74 -21.64
C PRO A 4 2.26 17.27 -20.31
N THR A 5 3.60 17.17 -20.27
CA THR A 5 4.50 16.96 -19.13
C THR A 5 3.80 16.85 -17.77
N GLY A 6 3.52 15.61 -17.36
CA GLY A 6 3.07 15.33 -16.00
C GLY A 6 4.25 15.48 -15.07
N ASP A 7 4.15 16.40 -14.11
CA ASP A 7 5.08 16.42 -12.99
C ASP A 7 5.13 15.02 -12.38
N PRO A 8 6.33 14.50 -12.02
CA PRO A 8 6.43 13.22 -11.36
C PRO A 8 5.54 13.27 -10.10
N ILE A 9 4.66 12.27 -9.95
CA ILE A 9 3.93 12.09 -8.70
C ILE A 9 4.99 11.90 -7.62
N MET A 10 5.11 12.87 -6.73
CA MET A 10 6.06 12.84 -5.61
C MET A 10 5.28 12.62 -4.31
N LEU A 11 5.20 11.35 -3.91
CA LEU A 11 4.68 10.93 -2.63
C LEU A 11 5.70 11.25 -1.53
N ASP A 12 5.24 11.81 -0.41
CA ASP A 12 6.10 11.95 0.77
C ASP A 12 6.61 10.58 1.21
N ARG A 13 7.92 10.47 1.44
CA ARG A 13 8.56 9.28 1.98
C ARG A 13 7.88 8.80 3.27
N ALA A 14 7.47 9.72 4.13
CA ALA A 14 6.77 9.39 5.37
C ALA A 14 5.43 8.68 5.10
N HIS A 15 4.73 9.05 4.03
CA HIS A 15 3.48 8.40 3.62
C HIS A 15 3.72 7.01 3.05
N ALA A 16 4.79 6.83 2.27
CA ALA A 16 5.20 5.52 1.78
C ALA A 16 5.53 4.57 2.95
N GLU A 17 6.34 5.03 3.91
CA GLU A 17 6.72 4.23 5.08
C GLU A 17 5.52 3.91 5.99
N ALA A 18 4.64 4.89 6.22
CA ALA A 18 3.39 4.67 6.94
C ALA A 18 2.51 3.61 6.27
N THR A 19 2.42 3.63 4.94
CA THR A 19 1.68 2.62 4.18
C THR A 19 2.32 1.24 4.34
N LEU A 20 3.64 1.12 4.19
CA LEU A 20 4.36 -0.15 4.38
C LEU A 20 4.10 -0.74 5.78
N TYR A 21 4.19 0.10 6.81
CA TYR A 21 3.94 -0.30 8.19
C TYR A 21 2.51 -0.83 8.37
N ARG A 22 1.50 -0.09 7.89
CA ARG A 22 0.08 -0.48 8.04
C ARG A 22 -0.23 -1.78 7.30
N VAL A 23 0.29 -1.94 6.08
CA VAL A 23 0.14 -3.17 5.29
C VAL A 23 0.77 -4.36 6.03
N ALA A 24 1.96 -4.18 6.60
CA ALA A 24 2.61 -5.23 7.39
C ALA A 24 1.74 -5.63 8.60
N VAL A 25 1.24 -4.66 9.37
CA VAL A 25 0.37 -4.94 10.52
C VAL A 25 -0.89 -5.71 10.10
N CYS A 26 -1.59 -5.26 9.07
CA CYS A 26 -2.80 -5.96 8.60
C CYS A 26 -2.46 -7.37 8.08
N ALA A 27 -1.39 -7.54 7.31
CA ALA A 27 -0.99 -8.86 6.79
C ALA A 27 -0.56 -9.83 7.91
N PHE A 28 0.13 -9.34 8.94
CA PHE A 28 0.54 -10.18 10.08
C PHE A 28 -0.60 -10.57 11.00
N THR A 29 -1.64 -9.73 11.08
CA THR A 29 -2.80 -9.94 11.98
C THR A 29 -4.01 -10.52 11.25
N HIS A 30 -3.95 -10.68 9.94
CA HIS A 30 -5.01 -11.32 9.17
C HIS A 30 -4.91 -12.85 9.26
N TYR A 31 -6.07 -13.48 9.43
CA TYR A 31 -6.25 -14.91 9.35
C TYR A 31 -7.67 -15.21 8.83
N PRO A 32 -7.91 -16.35 8.15
CA PRO A 32 -9.18 -16.61 7.46
C PRO A 32 -10.44 -16.51 8.34
N ASP A 33 -10.34 -16.94 9.60
CA ASP A 33 -11.47 -16.98 10.53
C ASP A 33 -11.68 -15.67 11.31
N LYS A 34 -10.85 -14.65 11.08
CA LYS A 34 -10.93 -13.35 11.76
C LYS A 34 -12.32 -12.68 11.74
N PRO A 35 -13.07 -12.67 10.61
CA PRO A 35 -14.43 -12.10 10.63
C PRO A 35 -15.40 -12.79 11.60
N VAL A 36 -15.17 -14.08 11.89
CA VAL A 36 -16.01 -14.88 12.77
C VAL A 36 -15.62 -14.64 14.23
N GLU A 37 -14.32 -14.55 14.50
CA GLU A 37 -13.76 -14.36 15.85
C GLU A 37 -13.81 -12.90 16.33
N GLU A 38 -13.77 -11.94 15.42
CA GLU A 38 -13.82 -10.50 15.70
C GLU A 38 -15.05 -9.85 15.04
N PRO A 39 -16.26 -10.00 15.61
CA PRO A 39 -17.46 -9.39 15.07
C PRO A 39 -17.32 -7.86 14.94
N GLY A 40 -17.51 -7.36 13.72
CA GLY A 40 -17.38 -5.93 13.41
C GLY A 40 -16.07 -5.57 12.70
N TRP A 41 -15.09 -6.47 12.65
CA TRP A 41 -13.92 -6.29 11.78
C TRP A 41 -14.31 -6.47 10.31
N THR A 42 -13.79 -5.60 9.45
CA THR A 42 -13.87 -5.77 8.00
C THR A 42 -12.51 -5.57 7.33
N LEU A 43 -12.27 -6.32 6.25
CA LEU A 43 -11.09 -6.11 5.41
C LEU A 43 -11.11 -4.71 4.78
N GLU A 44 -12.29 -4.17 4.53
CA GLU A 44 -12.50 -2.83 3.99
C GLU A 44 -11.97 -1.73 4.93
N GLU A 45 -12.11 -1.89 6.26
CA GLU A 45 -11.53 -0.97 7.25
C GLU A 45 -9.99 -1.01 7.24
N ASP A 46 -9.41 -2.22 7.20
CA ASP A 46 -7.96 -2.40 7.08
C ASP A 46 -7.41 -1.78 5.79
N LEU A 47 -8.13 -1.95 4.67
CA LEU A 47 -7.78 -1.34 3.39
C LEU A 47 -7.84 0.19 3.45
N ALA A 48 -8.91 0.76 4.00
CA ALA A 48 -9.06 2.20 4.16
C ALA A 48 -7.94 2.77 5.05
N TRP A 49 -7.57 2.06 6.13
CA TRP A 49 -6.47 2.47 6.99
C TRP A 49 -5.12 2.43 6.27
N CYS A 50 -4.85 1.39 5.48
CA CYS A 50 -3.62 1.28 4.70
C CYS A 50 -3.51 2.36 3.60
N LEU A 51 -4.62 2.71 2.97
CA LEU A 51 -4.66 3.67 1.85
C LEU A 51 -4.70 5.14 2.29
N ALA A 52 -5.06 5.43 3.54
CA ALA A 52 -5.18 6.80 4.03
C ALA A 52 -3.94 7.70 3.81
N PRO A 53 -2.68 7.23 3.89
CA PRO A 53 -1.52 8.06 3.56
C PRO A 53 -1.33 8.35 2.06
N LEU A 54 -2.09 7.67 1.20
CA LEU A 54 -2.01 7.74 -0.26
C LEU A 54 -3.19 8.52 -0.87
N ASP A 55 -4.01 9.19 -0.06
CA ASP A 55 -5.26 9.85 -0.49
C ASP A 55 -5.07 10.91 -1.58
N ASP A 56 -3.90 11.57 -1.61
CA ASP A 56 -3.52 12.53 -2.65
C ASP A 56 -3.12 11.89 -3.99
N LEU A 57 -3.01 10.57 -4.09
CA LEU A 57 -2.68 9.90 -5.35
C LEU A 57 -3.84 9.94 -6.36
N PRO A 58 -3.54 10.00 -7.66
CA PRO A 58 -4.58 9.91 -8.68
C PRO A 58 -5.37 8.59 -8.58
N ALA A 59 -6.68 8.66 -8.82
CA ALA A 59 -7.60 7.53 -8.68
C ALA A 59 -7.14 6.20 -9.34
N PRO A 60 -6.51 6.19 -10.53
CA PRO A 60 -5.98 4.95 -11.11
C PRO A 60 -4.91 4.29 -10.23
N HIS A 61 -3.99 5.06 -9.66
CA HIS A 61 -2.96 4.55 -8.76
C HIS A 61 -3.56 4.02 -7.45
N LEU A 62 -4.55 4.74 -6.90
CA LEU A 62 -5.29 4.27 -5.71
C LEU A 62 -5.99 2.93 -5.95
N ALA A 63 -6.61 2.74 -7.12
CA ALA A 63 -7.26 1.48 -7.48
C ALA A 63 -6.25 0.31 -7.56
N ASP A 64 -5.09 0.55 -8.19
CA ASP A 64 -4.02 -0.45 -8.30
C ASP A 64 -3.45 -0.83 -6.92
N PHE A 65 -3.22 0.16 -6.05
CA PHE A 65 -2.77 -0.08 -4.69
C PHE A 65 -3.82 -0.80 -3.85
N THR A 66 -5.11 -0.49 -4.02
CA THR A 66 -6.20 -1.17 -3.32
C THR A 66 -6.18 -2.68 -3.61
N GLY A 67 -6.05 -3.07 -4.88
CA GLY A 67 -5.97 -4.47 -5.29
C GLY A 67 -4.71 -5.18 -4.77
N THR A 68 -3.58 -4.49 -4.85
CA THR A 68 -2.29 -5.00 -4.36
C THR A 68 -2.30 -5.22 -2.86
N ILE A 69 -2.73 -4.22 -2.08
CA ILE A 69 -2.78 -4.29 -0.62
C ILE A 69 -3.74 -5.38 -0.15
N ARG A 70 -4.92 -5.50 -0.78
CA ARG A 70 -5.87 -6.59 -0.48
C ARG A 70 -5.19 -7.95 -0.61
N THR A 71 -4.47 -8.16 -1.71
CA THR A 71 -3.72 -9.40 -1.97
C THR A 71 -2.66 -9.65 -0.90
N LEU A 72 -1.87 -8.63 -0.54
CA LEU A 72 -0.83 -8.74 0.47
C LEU A 72 -1.38 -9.09 1.86
N ILE A 73 -2.56 -8.57 2.22
CA ILE A 73 -3.22 -8.87 3.50
C ILE A 73 -3.74 -10.31 3.51
N THR A 74 -4.42 -10.74 2.44
CA THR A 74 -5.13 -12.04 2.44
C THR A 74 -4.28 -13.22 1.96
N THR A 75 -3.11 -12.98 1.36
CA THR A 75 -2.26 -14.02 0.76
C THR A 75 -0.84 -13.96 1.33
N PRO A 76 -0.50 -14.80 2.32
CA PRO A 76 0.81 -14.78 2.99
C PRO A 76 2.02 -14.97 2.06
N THR A 77 1.81 -15.63 0.92
CA THR A 77 2.82 -15.94 -0.11
C THR A 77 2.95 -14.87 -1.20
N ALA A 78 2.17 -13.79 -1.14
CA ALA A 78 2.19 -12.73 -2.14
C ALA A 78 3.56 -12.03 -2.23
N ASP A 79 3.93 -11.59 -3.43
CA ASP A 79 5.17 -10.87 -3.67
C ASP A 79 5.11 -9.43 -3.14
N ARG A 80 5.63 -9.27 -1.93
CA ARG A 80 5.80 -7.97 -1.24
C ARG A 80 6.87 -7.07 -1.86
N GLN A 81 7.86 -7.63 -2.56
CA GLN A 81 8.97 -6.85 -3.12
C GLN A 81 8.51 -5.97 -4.28
N THR A 82 7.57 -6.47 -5.10
CA THR A 82 6.98 -5.68 -6.19
C THR A 82 6.22 -4.47 -5.67
N PHE A 83 5.39 -4.65 -4.64
CA PHE A 83 4.66 -3.55 -4.00
C PHE A 83 5.60 -2.49 -3.41
N ILE A 84 6.62 -2.92 -2.65
CA ILE A 84 7.60 -2.00 -2.06
C ILE A 84 8.27 -1.15 -3.14
N ARG A 85 8.75 -1.77 -4.24
CA ARG A 85 9.39 -1.03 -5.34
C ARG A 85 8.45 -0.02 -5.99
N GLN A 86 7.20 -0.40 -6.25
CA GLN A 86 6.21 0.49 -6.85
C GLN A 86 5.92 1.69 -5.96
N LEU A 87 5.77 1.46 -4.66
CA LEU A 87 5.49 2.51 -3.69
C LEU A 87 6.69 3.47 -3.55
N LEU A 88 7.91 2.94 -3.47
CA LEU A 88 9.11 3.77 -3.34
C LEU A 88 9.43 4.55 -4.60
N ALA A 89 9.13 4.03 -5.78
CA ALA A 89 9.29 4.75 -7.04
C ALA A 89 8.46 6.05 -7.07
N LEU A 90 7.35 6.12 -6.34
CA LEU A 90 6.54 7.34 -6.21
C LEU A 90 7.16 8.39 -5.29
N THR A 91 8.14 8.04 -4.46
CA THR A 91 8.77 9.01 -3.55
C THR A 91 9.86 9.85 -4.21
N GLY A 92 10.27 9.49 -5.44
CA GLY A 92 11.42 10.10 -6.11
C GLY A 92 12.76 9.81 -5.43
N ASP A 93 12.80 8.95 -4.40
CA ASP A 93 14.00 8.55 -3.67
C ASP A 93 14.53 7.23 -4.25
N ASP A 94 15.67 7.29 -4.94
CA ASP A 94 16.34 6.13 -5.57
C ASP A 94 17.29 5.40 -4.59
N ARG A 95 17.18 5.70 -3.28
CA ARG A 95 18.01 5.05 -2.26
C ARG A 95 17.42 3.68 -1.87
N PRO A 96 18.23 2.60 -1.91
CA PRO A 96 17.78 1.27 -1.48
C PRO A 96 17.45 1.26 0.02
N LEU A 97 16.50 0.40 0.42
CA LEU A 97 16.05 0.21 1.81
C LEU A 97 17.14 -0.27 2.79
N ASP A 98 18.37 -0.46 2.32
CA ASP A 98 19.49 -1.07 3.04
C ASP A 98 20.67 -0.10 3.23
N THR A 99 20.42 1.17 3.59
CA THR A 99 21.50 2.03 4.09
C THR A 99 21.40 2.18 5.61
N PRO A 100 22.41 1.72 6.38
CA PRO A 100 22.43 1.83 7.85
C PRO A 100 22.57 3.27 8.34
#